data_AF-A0A4S8MP01-F1
#
_entry.id   AF-A0A4S8MP01-F1
#
_cell.length_a   1.000
_cell.length_b   1.000
_cell.length_c   1.000
_cell.angle_alpha   90.00
_cell.angle_beta   90.00
_cell.angle_gamma   90.00
#
_symmetry.space_group_name_H-M   'P 1'
#
loop_
_entity.id
_entity.type
_entity.pdbx_description
1 polymer ?
#
loop_
_entity_poly.entity_id
_entity_poly.type
_entity_poly.pdbx_seq_one_letter_code
_entity_poly.pdbx_strand_id
1 'polypeptide(L)'
;IVTSLYSKGGGKSGAHSWVSSVDRIGAVSYISTQIYQWSGRRRFSTVHADYGAVLGRGLRRFAHIPSHSFLVLLNDSTVTLVQDGAQVSDIAWKMYQDLKDECEAIFTAVKTLSKKQKGQGGAGDEEINENFE
;
A
#
# COMPACT_ATOMS: atom_id res chain seq x y z
N ILE A 1 -9.88 -0.51 0.22
CA ILE A 1 -10.86 -1.33 0.97
C ILE A 1 -10.20 -2.67 1.25
N VAL A 2 -10.14 -3.08 2.52
CA VAL A 2 -9.60 -4.39 2.92
C VAL A 2 -10.63 -5.47 2.60
N THR A 3 -10.22 -6.51 1.87
CA THR A 3 -11.08 -7.66 1.52
C THR A 3 -10.83 -8.84 2.43
N SER A 4 -9.58 -9.07 2.81
CA SER A 4 -9.17 -10.17 3.68
C SER A 4 -7.84 -9.90 4.37
N LEU A 5 -7.67 -10.50 5.54
CA LEU A 5 -6.45 -10.47 6.34
C LEU A 5 -5.86 -11.88 6.40
N TYR A 6 -4.54 -11.97 6.37
CA TYR A 6 -3.81 -13.22 6.51
C TYR A 6 -2.82 -13.12 7.65
N SER A 7 -2.90 -14.06 8.58
CA SER A 7 -1.98 -14.15 9.73
C SER A 7 -1.22 -15.46 9.67
N LYS A 8 -0.01 -15.48 10.21
CA LYS A 8 0.75 -16.70 10.40
C LYS A 8 0.29 -17.35 11.70
N GLY A 9 -0.06 -18.63 11.64
CA GLY A 9 -0.30 -19.42 12.85
C GLY A 9 0.92 -19.48 13.77
N GLY A 10 0.72 -19.93 15.01
CA GLY A 10 1.81 -20.06 15.97
C GLY A 10 2.95 -20.97 15.50
N GLY A 11 4.19 -20.60 15.81
CA GLY A 11 5.40 -21.39 15.55
C GLY A 11 6.17 -21.02 14.26
N LYS A 12 7.43 -21.45 14.19
CA LYS A 12 8.36 -21.12 13.09
C LYS A 12 7.85 -21.54 11.71
N SER A 13 7.10 -22.64 11.64
CA SER A 13 6.50 -23.22 10.41
C SER A 13 4.98 -23.11 10.35
N GLY A 14 4.36 -22.23 11.14
CA GLY A 14 2.90 -22.03 11.08
C GLY A 14 2.46 -21.61 9.68
N ALA A 15 1.41 -22.26 9.16
CA ALA A 15 0.82 -21.88 7.88
C ALA A 15 0.18 -20.49 7.99
N HIS A 16 0.17 -19.75 6.88
CA HIS A 16 -0.64 -18.54 6.77
C HIS A 16 -2.09 -18.94 6.51
N SER A 17 -3.00 -18.39 7.29
CA SER A 17 -4.44 -18.61 7.12
C SER A 17 -5.18 -17.29 7.04
N TRP A 18 -6.33 -17.33 6.38
CA TRP A 18 -7.27 -16.24 6.39
C TRP A 18 -7.82 -16.06 7.81
N VAL A 19 -7.87 -14.81 8.26
CA VAL A 19 -8.44 -14.42 9.56
C VAL A 19 -9.47 -13.32 9.37
N SER A 20 -10.55 -13.37 10.16
CA SER A 20 -11.63 -12.37 10.10
C SER A 20 -11.27 -11.06 10.81
N SER A 21 -10.39 -11.12 11.82
CA SER A 21 -9.94 -9.97 12.59
C SER A 21 -8.57 -10.26 13.23
N VAL A 22 -7.90 -9.19 13.62
CA VAL A 22 -6.62 -9.22 14.33
C VAL A 22 -6.59 -8.08 15.34
N ASP A 23 -6.00 -8.32 16.51
CA ASP A 23 -5.88 -7.28 17.54
C ASP A 23 -4.76 -6.27 17.23
N ARG A 24 -3.78 -6.67 16.41
CA ARG A 24 -2.58 -5.90 16.10
C ARG A 24 -2.16 -6.07 14.65
N ILE A 25 -1.78 -4.98 13.99
CA ILE A 25 -1.32 -4.99 12.60
C ILE A 25 -0.08 -5.88 12.39
N GLY A 26 0.80 -5.97 13.40
CA GLY A 26 2.01 -6.81 13.35
C GLY A 26 1.73 -8.31 13.36
N ALA A 27 0.52 -8.75 13.73
CA ALA A 27 0.12 -10.15 13.59
C ALA A 27 -0.26 -10.49 12.13
N VAL A 28 -0.53 -9.47 11.30
CA VAL A 28 -0.87 -9.66 9.90
C VAL A 28 0.41 -9.90 9.10
N SER A 29 0.40 -10.95 8.29
CA SER A 29 1.44 -11.20 7.29
C SER A 29 1.13 -10.42 6.01
N TYR A 30 -0.11 -10.55 5.51
CA TYR A 30 -0.57 -9.88 4.30
C TYR A 30 -2.01 -9.39 4.45
N ILE A 31 -2.29 -8.24 3.84
CA ILE A 31 -3.61 -7.64 3.73
C ILE A 31 -3.97 -7.63 2.26
N SER A 32 -5.04 -8.34 1.88
CA SER A 32 -5.61 -8.18 0.56
C SER A 32 -6.48 -6.94 0.54
N THR A 33 -6.18 -6.02 -0.37
CA THR A 33 -6.93 -4.78 -0.53
C THR A 33 -7.19 -4.47 -1.99
N GLN A 34 -8.32 -3.82 -2.25
CA GLN A 34 -8.55 -3.14 -3.52
C GLN A 34 -7.72 -1.85 -3.55
N ILE A 35 -6.98 -1.65 -4.64
CA ILE A 35 -6.17 -0.45 -4.89
C ILE A 35 -7.01 0.56 -5.69
N TYR A 36 -6.88 1.83 -5.33
CA TYR A 36 -7.47 2.95 -6.03
C TYR A 36 -6.35 3.86 -6.56
N GLN A 37 -6.52 4.39 -7.76
CA GLN A 37 -5.58 5.36 -8.34
C GLN A 37 -6.14 6.76 -8.17
N TRP A 38 -5.29 7.72 -7.78
CA TRP A 38 -5.67 9.12 -7.80
C TRP A 38 -6.03 9.55 -9.24
N SER A 39 -7.26 10.02 -9.45
CA SER A 39 -7.77 10.43 -10.78
C SER A 39 -8.02 11.94 -10.88
N GLY A 40 -7.56 12.71 -9.89
CA GLY A 40 -7.65 14.17 -9.84
C GLY A 40 -8.47 14.69 -8.66
N ARG A 41 -8.08 15.86 -8.14
CA ARG A 41 -8.63 16.47 -6.90
C ARG A 41 -8.72 15.40 -5.79
N ARG A 42 -9.86 15.33 -5.10
CA ARG A 42 -10.12 14.43 -3.97
C ARG A 42 -10.71 13.08 -4.39
N ARG A 43 -10.52 12.66 -5.65
CA ARG A 43 -11.09 11.45 -6.21
C ARG A 43 -10.03 10.41 -6.51
N PHE A 44 -10.37 9.19 -6.14
CA PHE A 44 -9.58 8.00 -6.37
C PHE A 44 -10.45 7.01 -7.14
N SER A 45 -10.03 6.66 -8.34
CA SER A 45 -10.73 5.74 -9.24
C SER A 45 -10.44 4.30 -8.87
N THR A 46 -11.46 3.43 -9.00
CA THR A 46 -11.28 1.97 -8.97
C THR A 46 -10.64 1.42 -10.24
N VAL A 47 -10.77 2.17 -11.34
CA VAL A 47 -10.28 1.85 -12.66
C VAL A 47 -8.99 2.60 -12.91
N HIS A 48 -7.90 1.88 -13.20
CA HIS A 48 -6.67 2.53 -13.64
C HIS A 48 -6.86 3.14 -15.03
N ALA A 49 -6.49 4.41 -15.20
CA ALA A 49 -6.67 5.11 -16.46
C ALA A 49 -5.98 4.38 -17.63
N ASP A 50 -4.79 3.82 -17.37
CA ASP A 50 -3.97 3.14 -18.37
C ASP A 50 -4.67 1.92 -18.99
N TYR A 51 -5.36 1.12 -18.18
CA TYR A 51 -6.09 -0.06 -18.68
C TYR A 51 -7.45 0.29 -19.28
N GLY A 52 -8.09 1.36 -18.78
CA GLY A 52 -9.35 1.86 -19.35
C GLY A 52 -9.17 2.33 -20.79
N ALA A 53 -8.05 2.98 -21.10
CA ALA A 53 -7.71 3.45 -22.44
C ALA A 53 -7.36 2.30 -23.41
N VAL A 54 -6.66 1.26 -22.93
CA VAL A 54 -6.16 0.16 -23.78
C VAL A 54 -7.21 -0.92 -24.03
N LEU A 55 -8.03 -1.27 -23.02
CA LEU A 55 -8.96 -2.40 -23.10
C LEU A 55 -10.43 -1.99 -23.30
N GLY A 56 -10.73 -0.68 -23.28
CA GLY A 56 -12.10 -0.16 -23.29
C GLY A 56 -12.94 -0.61 -22.08
N ARG A 57 -12.30 -1.21 -21.08
CA ARG A 57 -12.90 -1.75 -19.86
C ARG A 57 -12.02 -1.42 -18.68
N GLY A 58 -12.63 -0.83 -17.67
CA GLY A 58 -11.93 -0.52 -16.43
C GLY A 58 -11.74 -1.76 -15.56
N LEU A 59 -10.48 -2.15 -15.30
CA LEU A 59 -10.17 -3.25 -14.40
C LEU A 59 -9.90 -2.76 -12.98
N ARG A 60 -10.55 -3.40 -12.01
CA ARG A 60 -10.28 -3.21 -10.58
C ARG A 60 -8.99 -3.95 -10.22
N ARG A 61 -8.10 -3.28 -9.47
CA ARG A 61 -6.85 -3.90 -9.01
C ARG A 61 -6.94 -4.29 -7.54
N PHE A 62 -6.33 -5.42 -7.23
CA PHE A 62 -6.17 -5.94 -5.89
C PHE A 62 -4.69 -6.20 -5.65
N ALA A 63 -4.23 -5.97 -4.42
CA ALA A 63 -2.87 -6.31 -4.02
C ALA A 63 -2.86 -6.94 -2.62
N HIS A 64 -1.85 -7.79 -2.42
CA HIS A 64 -1.45 -8.27 -1.11
C HIS A 64 -0.36 -7.34 -0.59
N ILE A 65 -0.72 -6.53 0.40
CA ILE A 65 0.19 -5.58 1.02
C ILE A 65 0.71 -6.19 2.32
N PRO A 66 2.03 -6.24 2.56
CA PRO A 66 2.55 -6.72 3.83
C PRO A 66 2.22 -5.72 4.95
N SER A 67 2.12 -6.19 6.19
CA SER A 67 1.70 -5.35 7.33
C SER A 67 2.54 -4.10 7.54
N HIS A 68 3.84 -4.15 7.23
CA HIS A 68 4.75 -3.02 7.40
C HIS A 68 4.59 -1.93 6.31
N SER A 69 3.90 -2.20 5.21
CA SER A 69 3.58 -1.20 4.18
C SER A 69 2.30 -0.43 4.50
N PHE A 70 1.60 -0.78 5.59
CA PHE A 70 0.43 -0.06 6.06
C PHE A 70 0.87 1.13 6.94
N LEU A 71 0.77 2.34 6.40
CA LEU A 71 1.26 3.54 7.09
C LEU A 71 0.22 4.20 7.99
N VAL A 72 -1.02 4.33 7.50
CA VAL A 72 -2.08 5.10 8.16
C VAL A 72 -3.43 4.44 7.91
N LEU A 73 -4.24 4.37 8.97
CA LEU A 73 -5.68 4.09 8.87
C LEU A 73 -6.45 5.42 8.86
N LEU A 74 -7.19 5.66 7.78
CA LEU A 74 -8.13 6.77 7.71
C LEU A 74 -9.40 6.42 8.48
N ASN A 75 -10.01 7.41 9.13
CA ASN A 75 -11.29 7.23 9.82
C ASN A 75 -12.42 7.04 8.78
N ASP A 76 -13.39 6.17 9.06
CA ASP A 76 -14.52 5.86 8.17
C ASP A 76 -15.29 7.10 7.69
N SER A 77 -15.39 8.14 8.52
CA SER A 77 -16.05 9.41 8.16
C SER A 77 -15.32 10.23 7.09
N THR A 78 -14.05 9.90 6.81
CA THR A 78 -13.18 10.68 5.92
C THR A 78 -13.18 10.16 4.47
N VAL A 79 -13.80 9.00 4.22
CA VAL A 79 -13.84 8.35 2.90
C VAL A 79 -15.29 8.02 2.53
N THR A 80 -15.73 8.49 1.38
CA THR A 80 -17.04 8.17 0.81
C THR A 80 -16.85 7.32 -0.45
N LEU A 81 -17.45 6.13 -0.47
CA LEU A 81 -17.46 5.30 -1.66
C LEU A 81 -18.45 5.86 -2.68
N VAL A 82 -17.98 6.05 -3.90
CA VAL A 82 -18.78 6.47 -5.06
C VAL A 82 -18.76 5.33 -6.09
N GLN A 83 -19.69 5.36 -7.05
CA GLN A 83 -19.89 4.25 -7.99
C GLN A 83 -18.60 3.76 -8.67
N ASP A 84 -17.72 4.68 -9.05
CA ASP A 84 -16.47 4.36 -9.77
C ASP A 84 -15.20 4.57 -8.93
N GLY A 85 -15.32 4.77 -7.61
CA GLY A 85 -14.18 5.24 -6.83
C GLY A 85 -14.41 5.45 -5.35
N ALA A 86 -13.46 6.16 -4.76
CA ALA A 86 -13.54 6.72 -3.43
C ALA A 86 -13.31 8.23 -3.53
N GLN A 87 -14.12 8.99 -2.82
CA GLN A 87 -13.92 10.40 -2.59
C GLN A 87 -13.46 10.60 -1.15
N VAL A 88 -12.42 11.42 -0.98
CA VAL A 88 -11.89 11.71 0.36
C VAL A 88 -12.30 13.10 0.81
N SER A 89 -12.43 13.27 2.13
CA SER A 89 -12.63 14.57 2.77
C SER A 89 -11.43 15.50 2.57
N ASP A 90 -11.61 16.79 2.86
CA ASP A 90 -10.50 17.77 2.79
C ASP A 90 -9.36 17.45 3.77
N ILE A 91 -9.69 16.89 4.94
CA ILE A 91 -8.71 16.51 5.95
C ILE A 91 -7.83 15.37 5.42
N ALA A 92 -8.46 14.29 4.93
CA ALA A 92 -7.72 13.15 4.36
C ALA A 92 -6.99 13.52 3.07
N TRP A 93 -7.54 14.44 2.27
CA TRP A 93 -6.87 14.98 1.10
C TRP A 93 -5.60 15.73 1.46
N LYS A 94 -5.66 16.61 2.47
CA LYS A 94 -4.48 17.33 2.94
C LYS A 94 -3.39 16.39 3.44
N MET A 95 -3.75 15.38 4.25
CA MET A 95 -2.82 14.34 4.69
C MET A 95 -2.14 13.62 3.51
N TYR A 96 -2.92 13.30 2.46
CA TYR A 96 -2.37 12.69 1.25
C TYR A 96 -1.40 13.63 0.51
N GLN A 97 -1.72 14.92 0.41
CA GLN A 97 -0.84 15.90 -0.22
C GLN A 97 0.46 16.06 0.55
N ASP A 98 0.38 16.26 1.86
CA ASP A 98 1.55 16.42 2.73
C ASP A 98 2.48 15.20 2.60
N LEU A 99 1.93 13.97 2.63
CA LEU A 99 2.72 12.74 2.45
C LEU A 99 3.30 12.61 1.04
N LYS A 100 2.55 13.00 0.01
CA LYS A 100 3.00 12.94 -1.39
C LYS A 100 4.16 13.90 -1.63
N ASP A 101 4.07 15.11 -1.10
CA ASP A 101 5.07 16.15 -1.26
C ASP A 101 6.36 15.81 -0.49
N GLU A 102 6.24 15.13 0.66
CA GLU A 102 7.39 14.64 1.43
C GLU A 102 7.95 13.30 0.93
N CYS A 103 7.29 12.64 -0.02
CA CYS A 103 7.59 11.27 -0.41
C CYS A 103 9.02 11.11 -0.93
N GLU A 104 9.50 12.02 -1.77
CA GLU A 104 10.87 12.00 -2.29
C GLU A 104 11.93 12.15 -1.19
N ALA A 105 11.66 13.02 -0.20
CA ALA A 105 12.53 13.22 0.95
C ALA A 105 12.59 11.96 1.82
N ILE A 106 11.44 11.32 2.06
CA ILE A 106 11.34 10.03 2.77
C ILE A 106 12.12 8.96 2.02
N PHE A 107 11.92 8.82 0.71
CA PHE A 107 12.67 7.85 -0.11
C PHE A 107 14.18 8.08 -0.05
N THR A 108 14.61 9.33 -0.10
CA THR A 108 16.03 9.70 -0.01
C THR A 108 16.61 9.37 1.36
N ALA A 109 15.87 9.65 2.44
CA ALA A 109 16.26 9.33 3.80
C ALA A 109 16.36 7.81 4.01
N VAL A 110 15.39 7.04 3.52
CA VAL A 110 15.40 5.57 3.57
C VAL A 110 16.57 5.00 2.79
N LYS A 111 16.82 5.46 1.55
CA LYS A 111 17.99 5.04 0.76
C LYS A 111 19.30 5.31 1.51
N THR A 112 19.40 6.46 2.18
CA THR A 112 20.59 6.84 2.98
C THR A 112 20.77 5.92 4.19
N LEU A 113 19.69 5.59 4.89
CA LEU A 113 19.70 4.70 6.04
C LEU A 113 20.12 3.27 5.63
N SER A 114 19.56 2.75 4.54
CA SER A 114 19.91 1.42 4.01
C SER A 114 21.38 1.33 3.58
N LYS A 115 21.96 2.40 3.00
CA LYS A 115 23.39 2.44 2.66
C LYS A 115 24.29 2.37 3.88
N LYS A 116 23.92 3.04 4.99
CA LYS A 116 24.70 3.00 6.24
C LYS A 116 24.70 1.61 6.89
N GLN A 117 23.65 0.82 6.72
CA GLN A 117 23.57 -0.54 7.28
C GLN A 117 24.46 -1.56 6.54
N LYS A 118 24.77 -1.35 5.25
CA LYS A 118 25.70 -2.21 4.50
C LYS A 118 27.18 -2.12 4.95
N GLY A 119 27.52 -1.18 5.86
CA GLY A 119 28.89 -0.98 6.35
C GLY A 119 29.35 -1.91 7.48
N GLN A 120 28.49 -2.79 8.00
CA GLN A 120 28.82 -3.66 9.14
C GLN A 120 28.22 -5.07 8.98
N GLY A 121 28.60 -5.78 7.92
CA GLY A 121 28.37 -7.23 7.84
C GLY A 121 28.23 -7.79 6.43
N GLY A 122 29.34 -8.24 5.87
CA GLY A 122 29.38 -9.40 4.96
C GLY A 122 29.01 -9.17 3.49
N ALA A 123 29.94 -9.54 2.62
CA ALA A 123 29.84 -9.62 1.16
C ALA A 123 28.57 -10.35 0.66
N GLY A 124 28.02 -9.83 -0.44
CA GLY A 124 26.93 -10.43 -1.20
C GLY A 124 26.28 -9.39 -2.10
N ASP A 125 26.88 -9.13 -3.25
CA ASP A 125 26.27 -8.34 -4.33
C ASP A 125 25.07 -9.12 -4.88
N GLU A 126 23.86 -8.61 -4.64
CA GLU A 126 22.70 -8.87 -5.49
C GLU A 126 22.22 -7.52 -6.02
N GLU A 127 22.41 -7.34 -7.33
CA GLU A 127 21.82 -6.27 -8.13
C GLU A 127 20.31 -6.28 -7.96
N ILE A 128 19.77 -5.25 -7.31
CA ILE A 128 18.34 -4.99 -7.33
C ILE A 128 18.05 -4.32 -8.68
N ASN A 129 17.51 -5.12 -9.59
CA ASN A 129 17.06 -4.70 -10.92
C ASN A 129 15.95 -3.64 -10.77
N GLU A 130 16.29 -2.37 -10.99
CA GLU A 130 15.34 -1.26 -11.06
C GLU A 130 14.61 -1.35 -12.42
N ASN A 131 13.46 -2.02 -12.45
CA ASN A 131 12.48 -1.83 -13.52
C ASN A 131 11.07 -1.83 -12.92
N PHE A 132 10.53 -0.64 -12.73
CA PHE A 132 9.10 -0.40 -12.62
C PHE A 132 8.74 0.58 -13.75
N GLU A 133 8.35 0.04 -14.90
CA GLU A 133 7.48 0.73 -15.88
C GLU A 133 6.03 0.71 -15.36
#